data_AF-A0AAV5T913-F1
#
_entry.id   AF-A0AAV5T913-F1
#
_cell.length_a   1.000
_cell.length_b   1.000
_cell.length_c   1.000
_cell.angle_alpha   90.00
_cell.angle_beta   90.00
_cell.angle_gamma   90.00
#
_symmetry.space_group_name_H-M   'P 1'
#
loop_
_entity.id
_entity.type
_entity.pdbx_description
1 polymer ?
#
loop_
_entity_poly.entity_id
_entity_poly.type
_entity_poly.pdbx_seq_one_letter_code
_entity_poly.pdbx_strand_id
1 'polypeptide(L)'
;YTIYIQSSFNSGIIIYNALDLTTLLINAVGIKFCEGRYKQLYGNGTLNARYQVKEAYLLAKAMHPVYLGSFVIKICSALIAYTYIFLLDYFDAKIFALIETVYFLVHAFNCTFSSTFLMIKHKSLRRAVRKLFRVKKRKPRRDSLSTVAYTKEECSVTYFNMLDSSWQ
;
A
#
# COMPACT_ATOMS: atom_id res chain seq x y z
N TYR A 1 26.94 -20.87 21.50
CA TYR A 1 26.72 -19.55 20.85
C TYR A 1 25.93 -19.70 19.56
N THR A 2 26.33 -20.59 18.64
CA THR A 2 25.65 -20.90 17.37
C THR A 2 24.18 -21.32 17.54
N ILE A 3 23.87 -22.21 18.48
CA ILE A 3 22.49 -22.68 18.76
C ILE A 3 21.55 -21.51 19.16
N TYR A 4 22.04 -20.57 19.96
CA TYR A 4 21.25 -19.40 20.39
C TYR A 4 20.97 -18.44 19.23
N ILE A 5 21.98 -18.23 18.37
CA ILE A 5 21.83 -17.44 17.15
C ILE A 5 20.80 -18.09 16.23
N GLN A 6 20.94 -19.39 15.96
CA GLN A 6 20.02 -20.12 15.09
C GLN A 6 18.57 -20.07 15.60
N SER A 7 18.36 -20.26 16.90
CA SER A 7 17.03 -20.15 17.52
C SER A 7 16.43 -18.74 17.36
N SER A 8 17.24 -17.70 17.53
CA SER A 8 16.79 -16.30 17.42
C SER A 8 16.46 -15.91 15.97
N PHE A 9 17.25 -16.40 15.01
CA PHE A 9 16.97 -16.20 13.58
C PHE A 9 15.69 -16.91 13.15
N ASN A 10 15.50 -18.17 13.57
CA ASN A 10 14.30 -18.93 13.24
C ASN A 10 13.02 -18.26 13.77
N SER A 11 13.03 -17.79 15.03
CA SER A 11 11.87 -17.09 15.59
C SER A 11 11.59 -15.78 14.86
N GLY A 12 12.63 -15.01 14.52
CA GLY A 12 12.51 -13.80 13.72
C GLY A 12 11.85 -14.06 12.37
N ILE A 13 12.33 -15.04 11.61
CA ILE A 13 11.79 -15.39 10.30
C ILE A 13 10.31 -15.83 10.41
N ILE A 14 9.96 -16.64 11.41
CA ILE A 14 8.57 -17.08 11.63
C ILE A 14 7.66 -15.88 11.91
N ILE A 15 8.06 -14.98 12.81
CA ILE A 15 7.28 -13.78 13.16
C ILE A 15 7.09 -12.89 11.93
N TYR A 16 8.15 -12.64 11.15
CA TYR A 16 8.06 -11.83 9.94
C TYR A 16 7.10 -12.42 8.89
N ASN A 17 7.18 -13.73 8.63
CA ASN A 17 6.27 -14.39 7.69
C ASN A 17 4.81 -14.38 8.18
N ALA A 18 4.59 -14.54 9.49
CA ALA A 18 3.26 -14.45 10.08
C ALA A 18 2.64 -13.05 9.92
N LEU A 19 3.43 -11.99 10.11
CA LEU A 19 2.99 -10.61 9.90
C LEU A 19 2.63 -10.33 8.43
N ASP A 20 3.44 -10.82 7.49
CA ASP A 20 3.17 -10.66 6.06
C ASP A 20 1.92 -11.43 5.61
N LEU A 21 1.74 -12.67 6.09
CA LEU A 21 0.53 -13.46 5.83
C LEU A 21 -0.71 -12.75 6.40
N THR A 22 -0.63 -12.21 7.61
CA THR A 22 -1.71 -11.45 8.24
C THR A 22 -2.06 -10.22 7.42
N THR A 23 -1.06 -9.51 6.88
CA THR A 23 -1.26 -8.34 6.01
C THR A 23 -2.01 -8.71 4.72
N LEU A 24 -1.65 -9.83 4.09
CA LEU A 24 -2.35 -10.36 2.93
C LEU A 24 -3.81 -10.71 3.24
N LEU A 25 -4.05 -11.40 4.36
CA LEU A 25 -5.39 -11.79 4.79
C LEU A 25 -6.26 -10.57 5.09
N ILE A 26 -5.75 -9.61 5.85
CA ILE A 26 -6.46 -8.36 6.16
C ILE A 26 -6.83 -7.63 4.86
N ASN A 27 -5.91 -7.53 3.91
CA ASN A 27 -6.21 -6.87 2.64
C ASN A 27 -7.26 -7.64 1.82
N ALA A 28 -7.19 -8.97 1.78
CA ALA A 28 -8.18 -9.81 1.09
C ALA A 28 -9.58 -9.69 1.72
N VAL A 29 -9.65 -9.72 3.06
CA VAL A 29 -10.89 -9.48 3.82
C VAL A 29 -11.40 -8.07 3.57
N GLY A 30 -10.53 -7.07 3.57
CA GLY A 30 -10.87 -5.67 3.28
C GLY A 30 -11.50 -5.49 1.91
N ILE A 31 -11.00 -6.18 0.88
CA ILE A 31 -11.59 -6.17 -0.48
C ILE A 31 -13.01 -6.75 -0.45
N LYS A 32 -13.19 -7.93 0.15
CA LYS A 32 -14.51 -8.57 0.25
C LYS A 32 -15.50 -7.72 1.04
N PHE A 33 -15.04 -7.14 2.15
CA PHE A 33 -15.84 -6.26 2.99
C PHE A 33 -16.26 -5.00 2.23
N CYS A 34 -15.33 -4.32 1.56
CA CYS A 34 -15.65 -3.11 0.78
C CYS A 34 -16.58 -3.42 -0.39
N GLU A 35 -16.44 -4.57 -1.05
CA GLU A 35 -17.34 -5.00 -2.12
C GLU A 35 -18.76 -5.25 -1.59
N GLY A 36 -18.89 -5.99 -0.48
CA GLY A 36 -20.18 -6.24 0.15
C GLY A 36 -20.85 -4.94 0.61
N ARG A 37 -20.08 -4.04 1.23
CA ARG A 37 -20.58 -2.73 1.67
C ARG A 37 -20.99 -1.85 0.49
N TYR A 38 -20.24 -1.88 -0.61
CA TYR A 38 -20.59 -1.14 -1.83
C TYR A 38 -21.93 -1.60 -2.41
N LYS A 39 -22.15 -2.93 -2.47
CA LYS A 39 -23.43 -3.50 -2.92
C LYS A 39 -24.60 -3.12 -2.02
N GLN A 40 -24.41 -3.12 -0.69
CA GLN A 40 -25.45 -2.70 0.26
C GLN A 40 -25.83 -1.22 0.14
N LEU A 41 -24.88 -0.36 -0.24
CA LEU A 41 -25.15 1.07 -0.40
C LEU A 41 -25.83 1.40 -1.74
N TYR A 42 -25.90 0.45 -2.68
CA TYR A 42 -26.61 0.61 -3.94
C TYR A 42 -28.12 0.74 -3.67
N GLY A 43 -28.76 1.78 -4.21
CA GLY A 43 -30.16 2.12 -3.92
C GLY A 43 -30.38 2.95 -2.65
N ASN A 44 -29.75 2.60 -1.52
CA ASN A 44 -30.13 3.16 -0.20
C ASN A 44 -29.12 4.15 0.42
N GLY A 45 -27.88 4.20 -0.07
CA GLY A 45 -26.81 5.05 0.50
C GLY A 45 -26.69 6.42 -0.16
N THR A 46 -26.19 7.41 0.59
CA THR A 46 -25.82 8.73 0.05
C THR A 46 -24.70 8.60 -0.99
N LEU A 47 -24.69 9.50 -1.98
CA LEU A 47 -23.70 9.49 -3.07
C LEU A 47 -22.26 9.59 -2.54
N ASN A 48 -22.02 10.42 -1.52
CA ASN A 48 -20.71 10.57 -0.89
C ASN A 48 -20.24 9.26 -0.20
N ALA A 49 -21.14 8.56 0.50
CA ALA A 49 -20.81 7.28 1.13
C ALA A 49 -20.44 6.22 0.08
N ARG A 50 -21.19 6.16 -1.03
CA ARG A 50 -20.88 5.26 -2.16
C ARG A 50 -19.50 5.57 -2.76
N TYR A 51 -19.18 6.85 -2.94
CA TYR A 51 -17.88 7.27 -3.47
C TYR A 51 -16.73 6.84 -2.56
N GLN A 52 -16.84 7.08 -1.24
CA GLN A 52 -15.80 6.72 -0.27
C GLN A 52 -15.54 5.22 -0.24
N VAL A 53 -16.60 4.41 -0.18
CA VAL A 53 -16.47 2.94 -0.18
C VAL A 53 -15.89 2.44 -1.51
N LYS A 54 -16.26 3.06 -2.64
CA LYS A 54 -15.71 2.74 -3.96
C LYS A 54 -14.22 3.06 -4.06
N GLU A 55 -13.77 4.22 -3.55
CA GLU A 55 -12.34 4.54 -3.51
C GLU A 55 -11.57 3.57 -2.62
N ALA A 56 -12.09 3.23 -1.43
CA ALA A 56 -11.46 2.26 -0.54
C ALA A 56 -11.34 0.87 -1.19
N TYR A 57 -12.40 0.40 -1.87
CA TYR A 57 -12.38 -0.86 -2.63
C TYR A 57 -11.32 -0.84 -3.74
N LEU A 58 -11.27 0.23 -4.55
CA LEU A 58 -10.31 0.35 -5.63
C LEU A 58 -8.87 0.42 -5.12
N LEU A 59 -8.64 1.08 -3.99
CA LEU A 59 -7.35 1.11 -3.32
C LEU A 59 -6.94 -0.29 -2.85
N ALA A 60 -7.77 -0.98 -2.07
CA ALA A 60 -7.48 -2.32 -1.56
C ALA A 60 -7.22 -3.33 -2.69
N LYS A 61 -8.02 -3.26 -3.77
CA LYS A 61 -7.85 -4.07 -4.97
C LYS A 61 -6.54 -3.79 -5.70
N ALA A 62 -6.11 -2.53 -5.76
CA ALA A 62 -4.83 -2.15 -6.36
C ALA A 62 -3.63 -2.58 -5.49
N MET A 63 -3.80 -2.63 -4.16
CA MET A 63 -2.76 -3.07 -3.22
C MET A 63 -2.55 -4.59 -3.23
N HIS A 64 -3.60 -5.37 -3.53
CA HIS A 64 -3.54 -6.83 -3.50
C HIS A 64 -2.44 -7.48 -4.35
N PRO A 65 -2.30 -7.19 -5.66
CA PRO A 65 -1.24 -7.78 -6.48
C PRO A 65 0.16 -7.35 -6.01
N VAL A 66 0.29 -6.17 -5.40
CA VAL A 66 1.55 -5.68 -4.85
C VAL A 66 1.97 -6.49 -3.63
N TYR A 67 1.03 -6.72 -2.71
CA TYR A 67 1.28 -7.56 -1.55
C TYR A 67 1.55 -9.01 -1.93
N LEU A 68 0.83 -9.55 -2.92
CA LEU A 68 1.07 -10.91 -3.39
C LEU A 68 2.48 -11.06 -4.00
N GLY A 69 2.87 -10.14 -4.89
CA GLY A 69 4.22 -10.16 -5.48
C GLY A 69 5.32 -9.97 -4.44
N SER A 70 5.13 -9.04 -3.50
CA SER A 70 6.03 -8.83 -2.37
C SER A 70 6.19 -10.09 -1.51
N PHE A 71 5.09 -10.77 -1.20
CA PHE A 71 5.10 -12.00 -0.41
C PHE A 71 5.84 -13.14 -1.11
N VAL A 72 5.65 -13.33 -2.42
CA VAL A 72 6.39 -14.33 -3.20
C VAL A 72 7.89 -14.07 -3.16
N ILE A 73 8.32 -12.82 -3.37
CA ILE A 73 9.74 -12.45 -3.29
C ILE A 73 10.30 -12.75 -1.90
N LYS A 74 9.54 -12.45 -0.84
CA LYS A 74 9.94 -12.70 0.56
C LYS A 74 10.00 -14.18 0.91
N ILE A 75 9.09 -15.01 0.41
CA ILE A 75 9.18 -16.47 0.59
C ILE A 75 10.45 -16.99 -0.09
N CYS A 76 10.74 -16.56 -1.32
CA CYS A 76 11.96 -16.96 -2.01
C CYS A 76 13.21 -16.53 -1.25
N SER A 77 13.27 -15.29 -0.73
CA SER A 77 14.41 -14.83 0.08
C SER A 77 14.52 -15.57 1.41
N ALA A 78 13.41 -15.88 2.07
CA ALA A 78 13.39 -16.66 3.30
C ALA A 78 13.85 -18.10 3.09
N LEU A 79 13.45 -18.76 1.99
CA LEU A 79 13.92 -20.11 1.65
C LEU A 79 15.44 -20.13 1.44
N ILE A 80 15.97 -19.14 0.71
CA ILE A 80 17.41 -18.99 0.53
C ILE A 80 18.09 -18.83 1.90
N ALA A 81 17.61 -17.92 2.75
CA ALA A 81 18.15 -17.73 4.10
C ALA A 81 18.10 -19.02 4.95
N TYR A 82 17.00 -19.78 4.90
CA TYR A 82 16.90 -21.07 5.59
C TYR A 82 17.92 -22.09 5.10
N THR A 83 18.12 -22.20 3.79
CA THR A 83 19.15 -23.11 3.25
C THR A 83 20.55 -22.75 3.73
N TYR A 84 20.87 -21.45 3.84
CA TYR A 84 22.16 -21.01 4.37
C TYR A 84 22.30 -21.24 5.87
N ILE A 85 21.25 -21.01 6.67
CA ILE A 85 21.27 -21.30 8.11
C ILE A 85 21.47 -22.80 8.36
N PHE A 86 20.85 -23.65 7.53
CA PHE A 86 21.05 -25.10 7.64
C PHE A 86 22.48 -25.53 7.30
N LEU A 87 23.13 -24.84 6.37
CA LEU A 87 24.50 -25.13 5.93
C LEU A 87 25.57 -24.34 6.72
N LEU A 88 25.19 -23.66 7.80
CA LEU A 88 26.06 -22.73 8.52
C LEU A 88 27.27 -23.41 9.17
N ASP A 89 27.17 -24.71 9.49
CA ASP A 89 28.30 -25.53 9.97
C ASP A 89 29.38 -25.77 8.89
N TYR A 90 29.06 -25.54 7.61
CA TYR A 90 29.97 -25.75 6.47
C TYR A 90 30.56 -24.47 5.91
N PHE A 91 30.02 -23.29 6.25
CA PHE A 91 30.38 -22.02 5.62
C PHE A 91 31.06 -21.04 6.60
N ASP A 92 31.96 -20.21 6.05
CA ASP A 92 32.63 -19.13 6.78
C ASP A 92 31.60 -18.04 7.18
N ALA A 93 31.76 -17.48 8.38
CA ALA A 93 30.98 -16.36 8.90
C ALA A 93 30.92 -15.15 7.95
N LYS A 94 31.95 -14.94 7.11
CA LYS A 94 31.95 -13.88 6.09
C LYS A 94 30.86 -14.06 5.03
N ILE A 95 30.61 -15.29 4.61
CA ILE A 95 29.57 -15.61 3.63
C ILE A 95 28.19 -15.36 4.24
N PHE A 96 28.02 -15.72 5.51
CA PHE A 96 26.79 -15.43 6.24
C PHE A 96 26.46 -13.93 6.27
N ALA A 97 27.43 -13.07 6.60
CA ALA A 97 27.24 -11.62 6.62
C ALA A 97 26.88 -11.05 5.23
N LEU A 98 27.46 -11.61 4.16
CA LEU A 98 27.13 -11.23 2.78
C LEU A 98 25.67 -11.58 2.45
N ILE A 99 25.23 -12.80 2.79
CA ILE A 99 23.85 -13.25 2.55
C ILE A 99 22.84 -12.42 3.35
N GLU A 100 23.15 -12.11 4.61
CA GLU A 100 22.33 -11.22 5.44
C GLU A 100 22.18 -9.83 4.80
N THR A 101 23.29 -9.27 4.30
CA THR A 101 23.29 -7.98 3.60
C THR A 101 22.43 -8.02 2.32
N VAL A 102 22.58 -9.08 1.51
CA VAL A 102 21.78 -9.27 0.29
C VAL A 102 20.31 -9.44 0.63
N TYR A 103 19.98 -10.23 1.66
CA TYR A 103 18.62 -10.39 2.14
C TYR A 103 18.02 -9.03 2.53
N PHE A 104 18.71 -8.23 3.34
CA PHE A 104 18.25 -6.90 3.72
C PHE A 104 18.02 -5.98 2.50
N LEU A 105 18.94 -5.99 1.53
CA LEU A 105 18.82 -5.21 0.30
C LEU A 105 17.61 -5.61 -0.54
N VAL A 106 17.36 -6.92 -0.69
CA VAL A 106 16.17 -7.43 -1.41
C VAL A 106 14.88 -6.95 -0.72
N HIS A 107 14.83 -6.99 0.61
CA HIS A 107 13.69 -6.50 1.37
C HIS A 107 13.49 -4.98 1.24
N ALA A 108 14.57 -4.20 1.31
CA ALA A 108 14.53 -2.75 1.12
C ALA A 108 14.07 -2.36 -0.30
N PHE A 109 14.58 -3.07 -1.32
CA PHE A 109 14.17 -2.89 -2.70
C PHE A 109 12.69 -3.23 -2.89
N ASN A 110 12.24 -4.38 -2.36
CA ASN A 110 10.84 -4.79 -2.44
C ASN A 110 9.88 -3.78 -1.79
N CYS A 111 10.25 -3.20 -0.65
CA CYS A 111 9.47 -2.14 0.01
C CYS A 111 9.37 -0.88 -0.87
N THR A 112 10.50 -0.45 -1.44
CA THR A 112 10.59 0.72 -2.33
C THR A 112 9.78 0.50 -3.60
N PHE A 113 9.95 -0.67 -4.23
CA PHE A 113 9.22 -1.08 -5.42
C PHE A 113 7.71 -1.12 -5.16
N SER A 114 7.29 -1.78 -4.09
CA SER A 114 5.87 -1.91 -3.72
C SER A 114 5.20 -0.54 -3.51
N SER A 115 5.85 0.34 -2.75
CA SER A 115 5.36 1.70 -2.49
C SER A 115 5.27 2.52 -3.77
N THR A 116 6.32 2.45 -4.61
CA THR A 116 6.37 3.17 -5.89
C THR A 116 5.31 2.68 -6.85
N PHE A 117 5.13 1.37 -6.99
CA PHE A 117 4.14 0.78 -7.86
C PHE A 117 2.71 1.17 -7.44
N LEU A 118 2.42 1.12 -6.14
CA LEU A 118 1.14 1.54 -5.57
C LEU A 118 0.85 3.02 -5.87
N MET A 119 1.86 3.89 -5.69
CA MET A 119 1.77 5.31 -6.05
C MET A 119 1.51 5.55 -7.54
N ILE A 120 2.12 4.76 -8.44
CA ILE A 120 1.93 4.90 -9.88
C ILE A 120 0.52 4.46 -10.29
N LYS A 121 0.04 3.32 -9.76
CA LYS A 121 -1.25 2.73 -10.13
C LYS A 121 -2.44 3.50 -9.56
N HIS A 122 -2.35 4.00 -8.33
CA HIS A 122 -3.48 4.66 -7.67
C HIS A 122 -3.54 6.16 -7.97
N LYS A 123 -4.48 6.58 -8.85
CA LYS A 123 -4.61 7.99 -9.30
C LYS A 123 -4.77 8.97 -8.14
N SER A 124 -5.55 8.62 -7.12
CA SER A 124 -5.80 9.47 -5.94
C SER A 124 -4.51 9.66 -5.12
N LEU A 125 -3.76 8.58 -4.89
CA LEU A 125 -2.49 8.64 -4.15
C LEU A 125 -1.44 9.46 -4.92
N ARG A 126 -1.34 9.25 -6.24
CA ARG A 126 -0.47 10.06 -7.12
C ARG A 126 -0.81 11.55 -7.08
N ARG A 127 -2.08 11.92 -6.93
CA ARG A 127 -2.50 13.33 -6.78
C ARG A 127 -2.10 13.85 -5.40
N ALA A 128 -2.30 13.08 -4.34
CA ALA A 128 -1.89 13.43 -2.98
C ALA A 128 -0.37 13.66 -2.87
N VAL A 129 0.43 12.73 -3.40
CA VAL A 129 1.89 12.85 -3.47
C VAL A 129 2.30 14.11 -4.25
N ARG A 130 1.76 14.32 -5.46
CA ARG A 130 2.05 15.54 -6.23
C ARG A 130 1.67 16.83 -5.51
N LYS A 131 0.63 16.80 -4.67
CA LYS A 131 0.23 17.95 -3.86
C LYS A 131 1.21 18.22 -2.71
N LEU A 132 1.74 17.16 -2.07
CA LEU A 132 2.79 17.27 -1.05
C LEU A 132 4.11 17.78 -1.63
N PHE A 133 4.53 17.25 -2.79
CA PHE A 133 5.79 17.63 -3.46
C PHE A 133 5.69 18.89 -4.32
N ARG A 134 4.49 19.41 -4.58
CA ARG A 134 4.34 20.79 -5.05
C ARG A 134 4.76 21.70 -3.91
N VAL A 135 6.07 21.95 -3.80
CA VAL A 135 6.64 23.13 -3.14
C VAL A 135 5.73 24.27 -3.53
N LYS A 136 5.08 24.85 -2.53
CA LYS A 136 4.09 25.90 -2.68
C LYS A 136 4.81 27.08 -3.34
N LYS A 137 4.94 27.08 -4.67
CA LYS A 137 5.32 28.26 -5.44
C LYS A 137 4.20 29.22 -5.12
N ARG A 138 4.44 30.09 -4.13
CA ARG A 138 3.59 31.24 -3.82
C ARG A 138 3.42 31.93 -5.17
N LYS A 139 2.29 31.72 -5.83
CA LYS A 139 1.92 32.60 -6.94
C LYS A 139 1.85 33.99 -6.31
N PRO A 140 2.61 34.99 -6.81
CA PRO A 140 2.41 36.36 -6.37
C PRO A 140 0.93 36.65 -6.53
N ARG A 141 0.33 37.14 -5.45
CA ARG A 141 -1.07 37.52 -5.34
C ARG A 141 -1.33 38.56 -6.44
N ARG A 142 -1.87 38.12 -7.57
CA ARG A 142 -2.51 39.04 -8.52
C ARG A 142 -3.89 39.28 -7.94
N ASP A 143 -4.07 40.46 -7.37
CA ASP A 143 -5.38 40.99 -7.04
C ASP A 143 -6.13 41.16 -8.37
N SER A 144 -6.94 40.17 -8.75
CA SER A 144 -7.86 40.28 -9.88
C SER A 144 -9.29 40.18 -9.37
N LEU A 145 -10.02 41.26 -9.64
CA LEU A 145 -11.44 41.52 -9.46
C LEU A 145 -12.32 40.32 -9.10
N SER A 146 -13.08 40.53 -8.03
CA SER A 146 -14.32 39.89 -7.57
C SER A 146 -15.06 39.09 -8.64
N THR A 147 -14.61 37.87 -8.89
CA THR A 147 -15.47 36.82 -9.42
C THR A 147 -16.25 36.30 -8.23
N VAL A 148 -17.59 36.31 -8.31
CA VAL A 148 -18.50 35.82 -7.26
C VAL A 148 -17.93 34.52 -6.71
N ALA A 149 -17.46 34.58 -5.46
CA ALA A 149 -16.83 33.46 -4.80
C ALA A 149 -17.92 32.46 -4.47
N TYR A 150 -18.19 31.54 -5.40
CA TYR A 150 -18.93 30.34 -5.07
C TYR A 150 -18.26 29.73 -3.85
N THR A 151 -19.07 29.55 -2.80
CA THR A 151 -18.58 28.90 -1.60
C THR A 151 -18.13 27.49 -2.00
N LYS A 152 -17.07 26.98 -1.36
CA LYS A 152 -16.58 25.61 -1.64
C LYS A 152 -17.70 24.57 -1.50
N GLU A 153 -18.69 24.86 -0.66
CA GLU A 153 -19.90 24.07 -0.48
C GLU A 153 -20.76 24.04 -1.74
N GLU A 154 -21.07 25.18 -2.37
CA GLU A 154 -21.86 25.22 -3.61
C GLU A 154 -21.17 24.48 -4.77
N CYS A 155 -19.84 24.60 -4.87
CA CYS A 155 -19.06 23.90 -5.90
C CYS A 155 -19.09 22.36 -5.67
N SER A 156 -19.00 21.93 -4.40
CA SER A 156 -19.14 20.53 -4.00
C SER A 156 -20.53 19.99 -4.30
N VAL A 157 -21.58 20.72 -3.90
CA VAL A 157 -22.98 20.35 -4.14
C VAL A 157 -23.28 20.23 -5.63
N THR A 158 -22.83 21.20 -6.44
CA THR A 158 -23.02 21.18 -7.90
C THR A 158 -22.32 19.97 -8.54
N TYR A 159 -21.09 19.66 -8.11
CA TYR A 159 -20.36 18.48 -8.58
C TYR A 159 -21.07 17.16 -8.21
N PHE A 160 -21.58 17.06 -6.99
CA PHE A 160 -22.34 15.89 -6.56
C PHE A 160 -23.68 15.77 -7.29
N ASN A 161 -24.38 16.87 -7.56
CA ASN A 161 -25.62 16.86 -8.34
C ASN A 161 -25.41 16.41 -9.78
N MET A 162 -24.32 16.87 -10.43
CA MET A 162 -23.95 16.39 -11.78
C MET A 162 -23.55 14.91 -11.80
N LEU A 163 -22.94 14.41 -10.72
CA LEU A 163 -22.66 12.99 -10.58
C LEU A 163 -23.97 12.21 -10.40
N ASP A 164 -24.85 12.61 -9.50
CA ASP A 164 -26.09 11.91 -9.20
C ASP A 164 -26.96 11.70 -10.44
N SER A 165 -27.07 12.72 -11.30
CA SER A 165 -27.80 12.63 -12.57
C SER A 165 -27.17 11.69 -13.60
N SER A 166 -25.88 11.36 -13.49
CA SER A 166 -25.19 10.40 -14.35
C SER A 166 -25.31 8.94 -13.89
N TRP A 167 -25.81 8.71 -12.67
CA TRP A 167 -25.97 7.38 -12.07
C TRP A 167 -27.42 6.89 -12.02
N GLN A 168 -28.38 7.73 -12.42
CA GLN A 168 -29.76 7.33 -12.73
C GLN A 168 -29.84 6.75 -14.13
#